data_AF-A0A9K3P280-F1
#
_entry.id   AF-A0A9K3P280-F1
#
_cell.length_a   1.000
_cell.length_b   1.000
_cell.length_c   1.000
_cell.angle_alpha   90.00
_cell.angle_beta   90.00
_cell.angle_gamma   90.00
#
_symmetry.space_group_name_H-M   'P 1'
#
loop_
_entity.id
_entity.type
_entity.pdbx_description
1 polymer ?
#
loop_
_entity_poly.entity_id
_entity_poly.type
_entity_poly.pdbx_seq_one_letter_code
_entity_poly.pdbx_strand_id
1 'polypeptide(L)' 'MSMFILAYLSVEEFESVLGMTREEFYKLPKWKQDLTKKKVDLF' A
#
# COMPACT_ATOMS: atom_id res chain seq x y z
N MET A 1 -11.62 -7.19 18.02
CA MET A 1 -11.36 -8.06 16.86
C MET A 1 -10.65 -7.19 15.83
N SER A 2 -9.39 -7.35 15.43
CA SER A 2 -8.34 -8.30 15.71
C SER A 2 -7.03 -7.59 15.37
N MET A 3 -6.06 -7.61 16.28
CA MET A 3 -4.77 -6.94 16.17
C MET A 3 -3.76 -7.85 15.46
N PHE A 4 -4.00 -8.37 14.24
CA PHE A 4 -3.03 -9.29 13.57
C PHE A 4 -3.22 -9.46 12.04
N ILE A 5 -3.22 -8.40 11.23
CA ILE A 5 -3.13 -8.56 9.75
C ILE A 5 -1.96 -7.83 9.08
N LEU A 6 -1.13 -7.09 9.81
CA LEU A 6 -0.18 -6.12 9.22
C LEU A 6 1.13 -6.69 8.63
N ALA A 7 1.26 -8.00 8.40
CA ALA A 7 2.51 -8.57 7.84
C ALA A 7 2.36 -9.23 6.47
N TYR A 8 1.13 -9.44 5.97
CA TYR A 8 0.91 -10.32 4.80
C TYR A 8 -0.04 -9.75 3.74
N LEU A 9 0.02 -8.44 3.42
CA LEU A 9 -0.35 -8.10 2.04
C LEU A 9 0.75 -8.67 1.14
N SER A 10 0.47 -9.85 0.57
CA SER A 10 1.27 -10.44 -0.50
C SER A 10 1.52 -9.39 -1.59
N VAL A 11 2.62 -9.52 -2.33
CA VAL A 11 2.96 -8.56 -3.40
C VAL A 11 1.76 -8.34 -4.34
N GLU A 12 1.02 -9.42 -4.60
CA GLU A 12 -0.22 -9.43 -5.38
C GLU A 12 -1.36 -8.60 -4.77
N GLU A 13 -1.58 -8.64 -3.46
CA GLU A 13 -2.59 -7.79 -2.83
C GLU A 13 -2.17 -6.32 -2.81
N PHE A 14 -0.88 -6.04 -2.62
CA PHE A 14 -0.37 -4.68 -2.71
C PHE A 14 -0.59 -4.13 -4.12
N GLU A 15 -0.25 -4.90 -5.16
CA GLU A 15 -0.47 -4.53 -6.56
C GLU A 15 -1.95 -4.43 -6.92
N SER A 16 -2.81 -5.30 -6.36
CA SER A 16 -4.26 -5.24 -6.59
C SER A 16 -4.91 -4.04 -5.89
N VAL A 17 -4.47 -3.68 -4.69
CA VAL A 17 -5.04 -2.58 -3.89
C VAL A 17 -4.52 -1.22 -4.39
N LEU A 18 -3.25 -1.15 -4.75
CA LEU A 18 -2.60 0.09 -5.18
C LEU A 18 -2.56 0.29 -6.70
N GLY A 19 -2.80 -0.77 -7.47
CA GLY A 19 -2.70 -0.75 -8.93
C GLY A 19 -1.29 -0.50 -9.44
N MET A 20 -0.27 -0.69 -8.60
CA MET A 20 1.14 -0.46 -8.94
C MET A 20 2.05 -1.37 -8.12
N THR A 21 3.22 -1.66 -8.69
CA THR A 21 4.24 -2.47 -8.03
C THR A 21 4.85 -1.74 -6.84
N ARG A 22 5.41 -2.48 -5.87
CA ARG A 22 6.13 -1.88 -4.74
C ARG A 22 7.31 -1.03 -5.21
N GLU A 23 8.00 -1.46 -6.25
CA GLU A 23 9.14 -0.74 -6.82
C GLU A 23 8.72 0.62 -7.40
N GLU A 24 7.59 0.68 -8.10
CA GLU A 24 7.02 1.95 -8.58
C GLU A 24 6.59 2.84 -7.42
N PHE A 25 5.97 2.27 -6.38
CA PHE A 25 5.58 3.00 -5.19
C PHE A 25 6.78 3.66 -4.49
N TYR A 26 7.89 2.94 -4.30
CA TYR A 26 9.10 3.47 -3.66
C TYR A 26 9.85 4.50 -4.52
N LYS A 27 9.62 4.52 -5.85
CA LYS A 27 10.13 5.56 -6.76
C LYS A 27 9.31 6.85 -6.71
N LEU A 28 8.10 6.83 -6.14
CA LEU A 28 7.28 8.04 -6.03
C LEU A 28 7.86 9.02 -5.00
N PRO A 29 7.69 10.33 -5.22
CA PRO A 29 7.98 11.34 -4.20
C PRO A 29 7.23 11.06 -2.90
N LYS A 30 7.83 11.42 -1.75
CA LYS A 30 7.28 11.13 -0.41
C LYS A 30 5.83 11.60 -0.22
N TRP A 31 5.50 12.80 -0.70
CA TRP A 31 4.13 13.34 -0.64
C TRP A 31 3.10 12.45 -1.37
N LYS A 32 3.51 11.78 -2.45
CA LYS A 32 2.65 10.91 -3.24
C LYS A 32 2.53 9.52 -2.60
N GLN A 33 3.60 9.02 -1.98
CA GLN A 33 3.53 7.82 -1.13
C GLN A 33 2.56 8.01 0.04
N ASP A 34 2.59 9.17 0.69
CA ASP A 34 1.71 9.47 1.84
C ASP A 34 0.23 9.57 1.42
N LEU A 35 -0.07 10.19 0.26
CA LEU A 35 -1.43 10.21 -0.29
C LEU A 35 -1.92 8.80 -0.61
N THR A 36 -1.07 7.99 -1.23
CA THR A 36 -1.39 6.62 -1.62
C THR A 36 -1.62 5.72 -0.39
N LYS A 37 -0.80 5.86 0.66
CA LYS A 37 -1.02 5.16 1.95
C LYS A 37 -2.33 5.56 2.60
N LYS A 38 -2.64 6.86 2.65
CA LYS A 38 -3.94 7.35 3.19
C LYS A 38 -5.13 6.79 2.41
N LYS A 39 -5.00 6.64 1.09
CA LYS A 39 -6.07 6.07 0.27
C LYS A 39 -6.36 4.61 0.62
N VAL A 40 -5.33 3.83 0.94
CA VAL A 40 -5.47 2.43 1.38
C VAL A 40 -5.92 2.32 2.83
N ASP A 41 -5.51 3.23 3.71
CA ASP A 41 -5.91 3.22 5.13
C ASP A 41 -7.38 3.63 5.33
N LEU A 42 -7.98 4.30 4.34
CA LEU A 42 -9.37 4.80 4.34
C LEU A 42 -10.35 3.91 3.55
N PHE A 43 -9.88 2.81 2.95
CA PHE A 43 -10.67 1.86 2.18
C PHE A 43 -10.54 0.45 2.79
#